data_AF-A0A925BX72-F1
#
_entry.id   AF-A0A925BX72-F1
#
_cell.length_a   1.000
_cell.length_b   1.000
_cell.length_c   1.000
_cell.angle_alpha   90.00
_cell.angle_beta   90.00
_cell.angle_gamma   90.00
#
_symmetry.space_group_name_H-M   'P 1'
#
loop_
_entity.id
_entity.type
_entity.pdbx_description
1 polymer ?
#
loop_
_entity_poly.entity_id
_entity_poly.type
_entity_poly.pdbx_seq_one_letter_code
_entity_poly.pdbx_strand_id
1 'polypeptide(L)'
;MEYFRKLLDLLRLERQEDRRSYEELIEKSSVTERRANGVSWYPIAIRGTEMSRGDYLTVEVERTTHQDLSHQLRFGASAALFSNHDPKNNRLEGTISYQSGDRLKLTLRTDELPEWIRDGKLGIDLLFDDYSYDEMQSALKLATTLGEKTNEDHLIKVLIGEKPATFNPGMPAFFSRQLNNSQQKAVEQIIAANELAIVHGPPGTGKTTTLVQSVTALIKQEHQKILVVAASNTAVDLLTEKIAEEGINVIRVGNPARVSDRLMSLTLDNKIAEHGSMKEIKKLKKQAAEFRDMAHKYKRNFGRAERDQRKALFTEARNIMKQVENTEQYITDDLLGRAQVITATLVGANHYTVRNLKFRTVIIDEAGQALEPACWISILKAQKLIIAGDHYQLPPTIKSTEAALKGLSTTLLEKLVTIQPQAVTLLEEQYRMNEIIMGFSSKIFYENKLKAHPSVAHHVLFQEDLPLAFIDTAGCGFEEKAEGTSSTNPEEASFVVTHLMQLVTELKDHYQTTDFPTIAVISPYKEQIYLLKELVTQSSVFRPYHDKISVNTIDSFQGQERDVVYISMTRSNTENKIGFLSDIRRMNVAMTRARKKLVMIGDSGTLSHLPFYAELIAYAEQRNCYRSAWEFVNN
;
A
#
# COMPACT_ATOMS: atom_id res chain seq x y z
N MET A 1 -28.12 -0.78 -13.57
CA MET A 1 -27.74 0.65 -13.59
C MET A 1 -26.51 0.88 -14.47
N GLU A 2 -26.48 1.96 -15.26
CA GLU A 2 -25.39 2.27 -16.20
C GLU A 2 -24.02 2.50 -15.52
N TYR A 3 -24.02 3.15 -14.36
CA TYR A 3 -22.82 3.47 -13.57
C TYR A 3 -21.90 2.25 -13.34
N PHE A 4 -22.48 1.19 -12.74
CA PHE A 4 -21.74 -0.03 -12.41
C PHE A 4 -21.38 -0.87 -13.65
N ARG A 5 -22.18 -0.78 -14.72
CA ARG A 5 -21.88 -1.44 -15.99
C ARG A 5 -20.60 -0.87 -16.60
N LYS A 6 -20.46 0.46 -16.63
CA LYS A 6 -19.24 1.13 -17.10
C LYS A 6 -18.01 0.70 -16.28
N LEU A 7 -18.11 0.67 -14.95
CA LEU A 7 -17.01 0.23 -14.08
C LEU A 7 -16.61 -1.23 -14.32
N LEU A 8 -17.59 -2.12 -14.54
CA LEU A 8 -17.33 -3.52 -14.88
C LEU A 8 -16.55 -3.66 -16.19
N ASP A 9 -16.90 -2.87 -17.20
CA ASP A 9 -16.20 -2.91 -18.50
C ASP A 9 -14.78 -2.36 -18.40
N LEU A 10 -14.57 -1.27 -17.64
CA LEU A 10 -13.23 -0.75 -17.35
C LEU A 10 -12.35 -1.75 -16.59
N LEU A 11 -12.93 -2.42 -15.59
CA LEU A 11 -12.22 -3.44 -14.81
C LEU A 11 -11.82 -4.66 -15.67
N ARG A 12 -12.63 -5.01 -16.68
CA ARG A 12 -12.30 -6.07 -17.63
C ARG A 12 -11.11 -5.69 -18.51
N LEU A 13 -11.08 -4.47 -19.04
CA LEU A 13 -9.95 -3.97 -19.83
C LEU A 13 -8.65 -3.98 -19.01
N GLU A 14 -8.73 -3.54 -17.75
CA GLU A 14 -7.59 -3.58 -16.83
C GLU A 14 -7.10 -5.00 -16.57
N ARG A 15 -8.01 -5.93 -16.23
CA ARG A 15 -7.66 -7.34 -16.01
C ARG A 15 -7.00 -7.97 -17.23
N GLN A 16 -7.49 -7.68 -18.43
CA GLN A 16 -6.93 -8.22 -19.67
C GLN A 16 -5.52 -7.73 -19.92
N GLU A 17 -5.26 -6.43 -19.74
CA GLU A 17 -3.93 -5.86 -19.96
C GLU A 17 -2.92 -6.30 -18.89
N ASP A 18 -3.34 -6.36 -17.63
CA ASP A 18 -2.50 -6.83 -16.52
C ASP A 18 -2.15 -8.32 -16.70
N ARG A 19 -3.13 -9.14 -17.10
CA ARG A 19 -2.90 -10.56 -17.42
C ARG A 19 -1.94 -10.72 -18.60
N ARG A 20 -2.12 -9.96 -19.67
CA ARG A 20 -1.21 -9.98 -20.83
C ARG A 20 0.21 -9.60 -20.41
N SER A 21 0.37 -8.53 -19.64
CA SER A 21 1.66 -8.08 -19.13
C SER A 21 2.33 -9.14 -18.26
N TYR A 22 1.56 -9.82 -17.42
CA TYR A 22 2.02 -10.95 -16.61
C TYR A 22 2.45 -12.14 -17.47
N GLU A 23 1.65 -12.54 -18.46
CA GLU A 23 1.97 -13.65 -19.37
C GLU A 23 3.26 -13.34 -20.15
N GLU A 24 3.41 -12.13 -20.68
CA GLU A 24 4.62 -11.70 -21.36
C GLU A 24 5.85 -11.71 -20.43
N LEU A 25 5.70 -11.29 -19.17
CA LEU A 25 6.77 -11.36 -18.17
C LEU A 25 7.16 -12.81 -17.89
N ILE A 26 6.21 -13.72 -17.65
CA ILE A 26 6.53 -15.11 -17.30
C ILE A 26 7.08 -15.90 -18.48
N GLU A 27 6.56 -15.71 -19.70
CA GLU A 27 6.93 -16.48 -20.88
C GLU A 27 8.28 -16.06 -21.48
N LYS A 28 8.56 -14.76 -21.50
CA LYS A 28 9.74 -14.22 -22.20
C LYS A 28 10.96 -14.06 -21.28
N SER A 29 10.76 -13.99 -19.97
CA SER A 29 11.87 -13.72 -19.03
C SER A 29 12.47 -14.98 -18.43
N SER A 30 13.79 -14.97 -18.28
CA SER A 30 14.51 -16.04 -17.58
C SER A 30 14.15 -16.08 -16.09
N VAL A 31 14.34 -17.22 -15.41
CA VAL A 31 14.12 -17.32 -13.95
C VAL A 31 14.98 -16.29 -13.19
N THR A 32 16.16 -15.98 -13.72
CA THR A 32 17.06 -14.94 -13.19
C THR A 32 16.43 -13.55 -13.28
N GLU A 33 15.83 -13.20 -14.42
CA GLU A 33 15.12 -11.93 -14.60
C GLU A 33 13.86 -11.85 -13.75
N ARG A 34 13.07 -12.93 -13.67
CA ARG A 34 11.89 -12.98 -12.79
C ARG A 34 12.24 -12.74 -11.33
N ARG A 35 13.34 -13.33 -10.88
CA ARG A 35 13.88 -13.11 -9.53
C ARG A 35 14.37 -11.69 -9.33
N ALA A 36 15.05 -11.09 -10.32
CA ALA A 36 15.47 -9.69 -10.25
C ALA A 36 14.27 -8.73 -10.19
N ASN A 37 13.18 -9.06 -10.89
CA ASN A 37 11.90 -8.35 -10.85
C ASN A 37 11.07 -8.66 -9.59
N GLY A 38 11.56 -9.54 -8.72
CA GLY A 38 10.92 -9.89 -7.45
C GLY A 38 9.65 -10.75 -7.59
N VAL A 39 9.36 -11.31 -8.75
CA VAL A 39 8.18 -12.17 -8.99
C VAL A 39 8.47 -13.66 -8.78
N SER A 40 9.74 -14.03 -8.52
CA SER A 40 10.12 -15.41 -8.24
C SER A 40 11.15 -15.56 -7.13
N TRP A 41 10.99 -16.58 -6.29
CA TRP A 41 12.05 -17.10 -5.43
C TRP A 41 12.73 -18.28 -6.10
N TYR A 42 14.05 -18.19 -6.31
CA TYR A 42 14.83 -19.28 -6.89
C TYR A 42 16.33 -19.13 -6.55
N PRO A 43 17.02 -20.21 -6.17
CA PRO A 43 16.48 -21.50 -5.71
C PRO A 43 15.85 -21.43 -4.31
N ILE A 44 14.95 -22.37 -4.01
CA ILE A 44 14.38 -22.61 -2.68
C ILE A 44 14.66 -24.03 -2.20
N ALA A 45 14.51 -24.27 -0.90
CA ALA A 45 14.53 -25.59 -0.28
C ALA A 45 13.25 -25.84 0.53
N ILE A 46 12.69 -27.05 0.45
CA ILE A 46 11.57 -27.46 1.31
C ILE A 46 12.12 -27.79 2.70
N ARG A 47 11.56 -27.19 3.75
CA ARG A 47 11.92 -27.40 5.16
C ARG A 47 10.94 -28.28 5.91
N GLY A 48 9.69 -28.34 5.47
CA GLY A 48 8.68 -29.18 6.09
C GLY A 48 7.39 -29.24 5.29
N THR A 49 6.52 -30.16 5.66
CA THR A 49 5.16 -30.28 5.12
C THR A 49 4.16 -30.51 6.24
N GLU A 50 2.99 -29.91 6.13
CA GLU A 50 1.88 -30.07 7.09
C GLU A 50 0.54 -30.14 6.35
N MET A 51 -0.43 -30.86 6.90
CA MET A 51 -1.80 -30.90 6.36
C MET A 51 -2.60 -29.70 6.90
N SER A 52 -3.28 -28.98 6.01
CA SER A 52 -4.12 -27.84 6.35
C SER A 52 -5.63 -28.18 6.29
N ARG A 53 -6.50 -27.18 6.48
CA ARG A 53 -7.97 -27.32 6.36
C ARG A 53 -8.32 -27.87 4.97
N GLY A 54 -9.22 -28.87 4.91
CA GLY A 54 -9.73 -29.42 3.65
C GLY A 54 -8.81 -30.43 2.93
N ASP A 55 -7.89 -31.09 3.64
CA ASP A 55 -6.93 -32.09 3.09
C ASP A 55 -5.90 -31.51 2.09
N TYR A 56 -5.70 -30.19 2.08
CA TYR A 56 -4.66 -29.55 1.28
C TYR A 56 -3.29 -29.59 1.98
N LEU A 57 -2.26 -29.90 1.21
CA LEU A 57 -0.87 -29.94 1.68
C LEU A 57 -0.27 -28.54 1.75
N THR A 58 0.27 -28.18 2.91
CA THR A 58 1.07 -26.96 3.10
C THR A 58 2.54 -27.32 3.15
N VAL A 59 3.33 -26.65 2.31
CA VAL A 59 4.78 -26.86 2.20
C VAL A 59 5.49 -25.63 2.75
N GLU A 60 6.35 -25.83 3.74
CA GLU A 60 7.25 -24.81 4.24
C GLU A 60 8.51 -24.80 3.38
N VAL A 61 8.83 -23.64 2.81
CA VAL A 61 10.00 -23.42 1.96
C VAL A 61 10.86 -22.30 2.50
N GLU A 62 12.14 -22.35 2.18
CA GLU A 62 13.11 -21.32 2.52
C GLU A 62 13.95 -20.93 1.30
N ARG A 63 14.15 -19.63 1.12
CA ARG A 63 15.04 -19.08 0.10
C ARG A 63 16.49 -19.30 0.51
N THR A 64 17.23 -20.03 -0.31
CA THR A 64 18.60 -20.45 0.03
C THR A 64 19.67 -19.47 -0.41
N THR A 65 19.37 -18.57 -1.35
CA THR A 65 20.32 -17.59 -1.87
C THR A 65 19.62 -16.30 -2.32
N HIS A 66 20.40 -15.22 -2.45
CA HIS A 66 19.94 -13.91 -2.96
C HIS A 66 18.89 -13.27 -2.04
N GLN A 67 19.07 -13.44 -0.72
CA GLN A 67 18.15 -13.00 0.33
C GLN A 67 18.02 -11.46 0.38
N ASP A 68 18.99 -10.77 -0.20
CA ASP A 68 19.04 -9.32 -0.40
C ASP A 68 18.05 -8.80 -1.46
N LEU A 69 17.59 -9.65 -2.40
CA LEU A 69 16.66 -9.22 -3.44
C LEU A 69 15.22 -9.13 -2.90
N SER A 70 14.62 -7.95 -3.06
CA SER A 70 13.20 -7.69 -2.75
C SER A 70 12.27 -8.53 -3.62
N HIS A 71 11.09 -8.88 -3.09
CA HIS A 71 10.10 -9.71 -3.78
C HIS A 71 8.66 -9.27 -3.50
N GLN A 72 7.74 -9.76 -4.34
CA GLN A 72 6.31 -9.44 -4.29
C GLN A 72 5.45 -10.58 -3.72
N LEU A 73 6.06 -11.74 -3.46
CA LEU A 73 5.42 -12.89 -2.80
C LEU A 73 4.96 -12.48 -1.39
N ARG A 74 3.65 -12.57 -1.17
CA ARG A 74 2.97 -12.13 0.05
C ARG A 74 1.88 -13.13 0.42
N PHE A 75 1.47 -13.13 1.68
CA PHE A 75 0.32 -13.92 2.10
C PHE A 75 -0.92 -13.67 1.24
N GLY A 76 -1.68 -14.73 0.98
CA GLY A 76 -2.90 -14.72 0.18
C GLY A 76 -2.64 -14.71 -1.32
N ALA A 77 -1.41 -14.41 -1.77
CA ALA A 77 -1.10 -14.44 -3.18
C ALA A 77 -1.07 -15.88 -3.70
N SER A 78 -1.66 -16.06 -4.88
CA SER A 78 -1.52 -17.29 -5.66
C SER A 78 -0.07 -17.41 -6.11
N ALA A 79 0.51 -18.59 -5.94
CA ALA A 79 1.88 -18.87 -6.34
C ALA A 79 2.00 -20.30 -6.83
N ALA A 80 3.04 -20.58 -7.58
CA ALA A 80 3.30 -21.91 -8.10
C ALA A 80 4.71 -22.38 -7.76
N LEU A 81 4.78 -23.54 -7.13
CA LEU A 81 6.01 -24.30 -6.94
C LEU A 81 6.39 -24.93 -8.28
N PHE A 82 7.62 -24.72 -8.74
CA PHE A 82 8.13 -25.31 -9.98
C PHE A 82 9.51 -25.94 -9.82
N SER A 83 9.86 -26.88 -10.71
CA SER A 83 11.22 -27.40 -10.86
C SER A 83 11.89 -26.81 -12.11
N ASN A 84 13.18 -26.50 -12.03
CA ASN A 84 13.95 -26.01 -13.18
C ASN A 84 14.22 -27.07 -14.26
N HIS A 85 14.00 -28.36 -13.96
CA HIS A 85 14.22 -29.46 -14.90
C HIS A 85 13.18 -29.44 -16.03
N ASP A 86 11.91 -29.17 -15.69
CA ASP A 86 10.83 -28.92 -16.65
C ASP A 86 9.85 -27.87 -16.07
N PRO A 87 10.18 -26.57 -16.18
CA PRO A 87 9.42 -25.50 -15.53
C PRO A 87 7.97 -25.37 -16.02
N LYS A 88 7.66 -25.91 -17.20
CA LYS A 88 6.33 -25.78 -17.81
C LYS A 88 5.38 -26.87 -17.31
N ASN A 89 5.86 -28.11 -17.17
CA ASN A 89 5.02 -29.23 -16.76
C ASN A 89 5.15 -29.57 -15.26
N ASN A 90 6.33 -29.36 -14.66
CA ASN A 90 6.58 -29.62 -13.25
C ASN A 90 6.22 -28.39 -12.41
N ARG A 91 4.91 -28.11 -12.32
CA ARG A 91 4.34 -26.96 -11.62
C ARG A 91 3.16 -27.36 -10.75
N LEU A 92 3.09 -26.83 -9.53
CA LEU A 92 1.94 -26.97 -8.63
C LEU A 92 1.49 -25.61 -8.11
N GLU A 93 0.21 -25.32 -8.29
CA GLU A 93 -0.40 -24.10 -7.80
C GLU A 93 -0.84 -24.22 -6.34
N GLY A 94 -0.70 -23.11 -5.63
CA GLY A 94 -1.15 -22.96 -4.26
C GLY A 94 -1.36 -21.50 -3.88
N THR A 95 -1.72 -21.31 -2.63
CA THR A 95 -1.87 -19.98 -2.02
C THR A 95 -0.87 -19.84 -0.90
N ILE A 96 -0.17 -18.71 -0.85
CA ILE A 96 0.79 -18.42 0.21
C ILE A 96 0.02 -18.22 1.51
N SER A 97 0.17 -19.13 2.46
CA SER A 97 -0.50 -19.10 3.76
C SER A 97 0.36 -18.50 4.87
N TYR A 98 1.64 -18.24 4.60
CA TYR A 98 2.54 -17.50 5.49
C TYR A 98 3.74 -17.01 4.70
N GLN A 99 4.24 -15.80 5.00
CA GLN A 99 5.53 -15.33 4.50
C GLN A 99 6.16 -14.44 5.56
N SER A 100 7.42 -14.71 5.89
CA SER A 100 8.23 -13.88 6.79
C SER A 100 9.71 -14.05 6.46
N GLY A 101 10.37 -12.94 6.14
CA GLY A 101 11.75 -12.96 5.66
C GLY A 101 11.92 -13.94 4.50
N ASP A 102 12.91 -14.83 4.63
CA ASP A 102 13.24 -15.86 3.63
C ASP A 102 12.41 -17.15 3.76
N ARG A 103 11.40 -17.19 4.63
CA ARG A 103 10.54 -18.35 4.81
C ARG A 103 9.13 -18.08 4.32
N LEU A 104 8.54 -19.10 3.71
CA LEU A 104 7.20 -19.05 3.15
C LEU A 104 6.51 -20.40 3.34
N LYS A 105 5.21 -20.38 3.63
CA LYS A 105 4.36 -21.57 3.55
C LYS A 105 3.40 -21.45 2.37
N LEU A 106 3.38 -22.48 1.54
CA LEU A 106 2.54 -22.57 0.35
C LEU A 106 1.53 -23.70 0.54
N THR A 107 0.25 -23.37 0.62
CA THR A 107 -0.84 -24.35 0.66
C THR A 107 -1.20 -24.74 -0.77
N LEU A 108 -0.79 -25.94 -1.17
CA LEU A 108 -0.96 -26.50 -2.50
C LEU A 108 -2.32 -27.17 -2.65
N ARG A 109 -2.87 -27.15 -3.87
CA ARG A 109 -4.11 -27.83 -4.22
C ARG A 109 -3.92 -29.35 -4.46
N THR A 110 -3.06 -29.99 -3.66
CA THR A 110 -2.76 -31.43 -3.71
C THR A 110 -2.66 -31.99 -2.30
N ASP A 111 -2.82 -33.29 -2.15
CA ASP A 111 -2.68 -34.03 -0.90
C ASP A 111 -1.26 -34.57 -0.70
N GLU A 112 -0.51 -34.84 -1.77
CA GLU A 112 0.87 -35.31 -1.73
C GLU A 112 1.81 -34.50 -2.66
N LEU A 113 3.10 -34.45 -2.29
CA LEU A 113 4.15 -33.86 -3.12
C LEU A 113 4.51 -34.80 -4.28
N PRO A 114 4.51 -34.33 -5.54
CA PRO A 114 4.91 -35.14 -6.69
C PRO A 114 6.40 -35.48 -6.68
N GLU A 115 6.76 -36.59 -7.33
CA GLU A 115 8.14 -37.12 -7.32
C GLU A 115 9.17 -36.14 -7.89
N TRP A 116 8.78 -35.34 -8.89
CA TRP A 116 9.66 -34.37 -9.56
C TRP A 116 10.17 -33.26 -8.64
N ILE A 117 9.66 -33.12 -7.41
CA ILE A 117 10.19 -32.18 -6.42
C ILE A 117 11.65 -32.51 -6.05
N ARG A 118 12.08 -33.75 -6.29
CA ARG A 118 13.47 -34.19 -6.11
C ARG A 118 14.36 -33.89 -7.31
N ASP A 119 13.76 -33.50 -8.44
CA ASP A 119 14.46 -33.31 -9.70
C ASP A 119 14.83 -31.84 -9.86
N GLY A 120 16.13 -31.56 -9.85
CA GLY A 120 16.66 -30.21 -10.07
C GLY A 120 16.48 -29.25 -8.90
N LYS A 121 16.54 -27.96 -9.21
CA LYS A 121 16.35 -26.86 -8.25
C LYS A 121 14.90 -26.38 -8.31
N LEU A 122 14.33 -26.17 -7.14
CA LEU A 122 12.96 -25.69 -7.00
C LEU A 122 12.92 -24.16 -6.98
N GLY A 123 11.80 -23.62 -7.45
CA GLY A 123 11.47 -22.21 -7.36
C GLY A 123 9.99 -21.99 -7.06
N ILE A 124 9.65 -20.76 -6.70
CA ILE A 124 8.26 -20.31 -6.59
C ILE A 124 8.08 -19.11 -7.49
N ASP A 125 7.12 -19.18 -8.40
CA ASP A 125 6.66 -18.06 -9.21
C ASP A 125 5.36 -17.50 -8.59
N LEU A 126 5.27 -16.17 -8.50
CA LEU A 126 4.02 -15.48 -8.21
C LEU A 126 3.06 -15.70 -9.39
N LEU A 127 1.79 -16.04 -9.11
CA LEU A 127 0.73 -16.15 -10.12
C LEU A 127 -0.02 -14.83 -10.28
N PHE A 128 -0.73 -14.70 -11.40
CA PHE A 128 -1.65 -13.58 -11.63
C PHE A 128 -2.73 -13.51 -10.52
N ASP A 129 -3.05 -12.31 -10.07
CA ASP A 129 -4.01 -12.07 -8.99
C ASP A 129 -5.46 -12.02 -9.51
N ASP A 130 -6.00 -13.18 -9.90
CA ASP A 130 -7.40 -13.28 -10.31
C ASP A 130 -8.37 -12.93 -9.18
N TYR A 131 -7.99 -13.22 -7.93
CA TYR A 131 -8.84 -13.07 -6.75
C TYR A 131 -9.29 -11.61 -6.55
N SER A 132 -8.35 -10.66 -6.58
CA SER A 132 -8.69 -9.24 -6.41
C SER A 132 -9.68 -8.75 -7.47
N TYR A 133 -9.51 -9.16 -8.73
CA TYR A 133 -10.44 -8.81 -9.81
C TYR A 133 -11.82 -9.46 -9.63
N ASP A 134 -11.87 -10.72 -9.21
CA ASP A 134 -13.12 -11.44 -8.98
C ASP A 134 -13.92 -10.83 -7.82
N GLU A 135 -13.23 -10.40 -6.75
CA GLU A 135 -13.84 -9.70 -5.61
C GLU A 135 -14.41 -8.34 -6.02
N MET A 136 -13.63 -7.53 -6.75
CA MET A 136 -14.10 -6.26 -7.30
C MET A 136 -15.30 -6.45 -8.23
N GLN A 137 -15.25 -7.43 -9.13
CA GLN A 137 -16.35 -7.73 -10.05
C GLN A 137 -17.61 -8.17 -9.30
N SER A 138 -17.45 -9.00 -8.27
CA SER A 138 -18.57 -9.49 -7.44
C SER A 138 -19.22 -8.33 -6.67
N ALA A 139 -18.42 -7.43 -6.12
CA ALA A 139 -18.92 -6.23 -5.44
C ALA A 139 -19.73 -5.33 -6.40
N LEU A 140 -19.22 -5.04 -7.60
CA LEU A 140 -19.93 -4.22 -8.59
C LEU A 140 -21.26 -4.86 -9.05
N LYS A 141 -21.30 -6.18 -9.23
CA LYS A 141 -22.54 -6.92 -9.55
C LYS A 141 -23.55 -6.79 -8.40
N LEU A 142 -23.11 -6.99 -7.16
CA LEU A 142 -23.96 -6.84 -5.98
C LEU A 142 -24.48 -5.40 -5.84
N ALA A 143 -23.62 -4.39 -6.02
CA ALA A 143 -24.02 -2.98 -6.00
C ALA A 143 -25.07 -2.64 -7.06
N THR A 144 -24.95 -3.24 -8.25
CA THR A 144 -25.96 -3.11 -9.32
C THR A 144 -27.31 -3.65 -8.88
N THR A 145 -27.33 -4.87 -8.33
CA THR A 145 -28.57 -5.52 -7.85
C THR A 145 -29.21 -4.76 -6.69
N LEU A 146 -28.39 -4.25 -5.76
CA LEU A 146 -28.87 -3.51 -4.61
C LEU A 146 -29.47 -2.16 -5.01
N GLY A 147 -28.74 -1.33 -5.78
CA GLY A 147 -29.28 -0.03 -6.15
C GLY A 147 -30.48 -0.06 -7.12
N GLU A 148 -30.74 -1.18 -7.79
CA GLU A 148 -31.99 -1.41 -8.55
C GLU A 148 -33.20 -1.72 -7.67
N LYS A 149 -32.98 -2.24 -6.45
CA LYS A 149 -34.05 -2.44 -5.46
C LYS A 149 -34.42 -1.09 -4.85
N THR A 150 -35.68 -0.68 -5.00
CA THR A 150 -36.16 0.62 -4.53
C THR A 150 -36.51 0.61 -3.04
N ASN A 151 -36.18 1.72 -2.36
CA ASN A 151 -36.38 2.14 -0.96
C ASN A 151 -35.31 1.83 0.11
N GLU A 152 -34.45 0.82 -0.02
CA GLU A 152 -33.56 0.44 1.11
C GLU A 152 -32.12 0.97 1.00
N ASP A 153 -31.55 1.11 -0.20
CA ASP A 153 -30.11 1.37 -0.35
C ASP A 153 -29.75 2.87 -0.46
N HIS A 154 -29.98 3.62 0.62
CA HIS A 154 -29.75 5.08 0.66
C HIS A 154 -28.31 5.47 0.35
N LEU A 155 -27.32 4.72 0.87
CA LEU A 155 -25.90 5.00 0.69
C LEU A 155 -25.50 4.93 -0.80
N ILE A 156 -25.91 3.88 -1.52
CA ILE A 156 -25.55 3.71 -2.94
C ILE A 156 -25.98 4.93 -3.75
N LYS A 157 -27.22 5.40 -3.54
CA LYS A 157 -27.77 6.58 -4.24
C LYS A 157 -27.01 7.86 -3.93
N VAL A 158 -26.53 8.03 -2.70
CA VAL A 158 -25.68 9.18 -2.34
C VAL A 158 -24.33 9.09 -3.08
N LEU A 159 -23.72 7.91 -3.11
CA LEU A 159 -22.39 7.72 -3.69
C LEU A 159 -22.35 7.82 -5.21
N ILE A 160 -23.45 7.50 -5.91
CA ILE A 160 -23.55 7.67 -7.37
C ILE A 160 -24.15 9.03 -7.77
N GLY A 161 -24.47 9.90 -6.80
CA GLY A 161 -24.94 11.27 -7.04
C GLY A 161 -26.44 11.43 -7.30
N GLU A 162 -27.26 10.41 -7.07
CA GLU A 162 -28.72 10.50 -7.20
C GLU A 162 -29.39 11.22 -6.01
N LYS A 163 -28.73 11.25 -4.85
CA LYS A 163 -29.22 11.94 -3.64
C LYS A 163 -28.09 12.70 -2.96
N PRO A 164 -28.36 13.84 -2.30
CA PRO A 164 -27.37 14.51 -1.48
C PRO A 164 -27.12 13.73 -0.17
N ALA A 165 -25.89 13.79 0.34
CA ALA A 165 -25.59 13.36 1.71
C ALA A 165 -26.31 14.24 2.73
N THR A 166 -26.79 13.63 3.83
CA THR A 166 -27.53 14.31 4.89
C THR A 166 -26.79 14.28 6.24
N PHE A 167 -27.13 15.20 7.13
CA PHE A 167 -26.47 15.38 8.42
C PHE A 167 -27.49 15.55 9.55
N ASN A 168 -27.18 15.00 10.72
CA ASN A 168 -27.93 15.16 11.96
C ASN A 168 -27.20 16.14 12.89
N PRO A 169 -27.62 17.43 12.95
CA PRO A 169 -26.98 18.44 13.78
C PRO A 169 -27.21 18.25 15.28
N GLY A 170 -28.12 17.35 15.69
CA GLY A 170 -28.41 17.06 17.09
C GLY A 170 -27.41 16.12 17.78
N MET A 171 -26.38 15.66 17.07
CA MET A 171 -25.38 14.75 17.65
C MET A 171 -24.51 15.46 18.68
N PRO A 172 -24.13 14.80 19.80
CA PRO A 172 -23.27 15.41 20.81
C PRO A 172 -21.93 15.84 20.22
N ALA A 173 -21.49 17.06 20.52
CA ALA A 173 -20.17 17.53 20.15
C ALA A 173 -19.10 16.66 20.82
N PHE A 174 -18.15 16.16 20.04
CA PHE A 174 -16.96 15.50 20.54
C PHE A 174 -15.81 16.49 20.52
N PHE A 175 -15.18 16.78 21.65
CA PHE A 175 -14.03 17.69 21.71
C PHE A 175 -12.76 16.95 22.08
N SER A 176 -11.70 17.14 21.29
CA SER A 176 -10.36 16.62 21.60
C SER A 176 -9.34 17.76 21.61
N ARG A 177 -8.59 17.88 22.71
CA ARG A 177 -7.52 18.88 22.85
C ARG A 177 -6.33 18.64 21.92
N GLN A 178 -6.25 17.45 21.33
CA GLN A 178 -5.17 17.08 20.41
C GLN A 178 -5.42 17.57 18.98
N LEU A 179 -6.65 17.98 18.66
CA LEU A 179 -7.06 18.34 17.31
C LEU A 179 -7.01 19.86 17.11
N ASN A 180 -6.53 20.29 15.95
CA ASN A 180 -6.71 21.67 15.51
C ASN A 180 -8.14 21.91 15.01
N ASN A 181 -8.49 23.17 14.75
CA ASN A 181 -9.85 23.56 14.34
C ASN A 181 -10.36 22.85 13.07
N SER A 182 -9.49 22.62 12.07
CA SER A 182 -9.91 21.95 10.82
C SER A 182 -10.17 20.44 11.04
N GLN A 183 -9.34 19.80 11.86
CA GLN A 183 -9.52 18.39 12.24
C GLN A 183 -10.74 18.20 13.15
N GLN A 184 -10.96 19.13 14.09
CA GLN A 184 -12.12 19.16 14.97
C GLN A 184 -13.44 19.25 14.16
N LYS A 185 -13.49 20.16 13.18
CA LYS A 185 -14.62 20.26 12.24
C LYS A 185 -14.84 18.97 11.45
N ALA A 186 -13.77 18.31 11.00
CA ALA A 186 -13.87 17.05 10.28
C ALA A 186 -14.47 15.94 11.15
N VAL A 187 -14.07 15.84 12.42
CA VAL A 187 -14.65 14.88 13.37
C VAL A 187 -16.13 15.18 13.63
N GLU A 188 -16.49 16.45 13.84
CA GLU A 188 -17.88 16.87 14.05
C GLU A 188 -18.76 16.54 12.82
N GLN A 189 -18.27 16.83 11.62
CA GLN A 189 -18.97 16.52 10.38
C GLN A 189 -19.11 15.01 10.16
N ILE A 190 -18.08 14.23 10.50
CA ILE A 190 -18.13 12.77 10.49
C ILE A 190 -19.22 12.26 11.43
N ILE A 191 -19.29 12.77 12.65
CA ILE A 191 -20.30 12.35 13.63
C ILE A 191 -21.71 12.69 13.13
N ALA A 192 -21.89 13.91 12.62
CA ALA A 192 -23.18 14.39 12.12
C ALA A 192 -23.64 13.68 10.84
N ALA A 193 -22.74 13.18 10.00
CA ALA A 193 -23.11 12.55 8.73
C ALA A 193 -23.99 11.30 8.92
N ASN A 194 -25.07 11.20 8.16
CA ASN A 194 -25.91 10.00 8.14
C ASN A 194 -25.35 8.95 7.17
N GLU A 195 -24.99 9.37 5.95
CA GLU A 195 -24.51 8.46 4.89
C GLU A 195 -23.04 8.67 4.53
N LEU A 196 -22.58 9.92 4.36
CA LEU A 196 -21.27 10.21 3.79
C LEU A 196 -20.58 11.38 4.49
N ALA A 197 -19.31 11.20 4.85
CA ALA A 197 -18.38 12.28 5.17
C ALA A 197 -17.05 12.07 4.43
N ILE A 198 -16.45 13.15 3.96
CA ILE A 198 -15.22 13.15 3.17
C ILE A 198 -14.17 14.00 3.89
N VAL A 199 -13.03 13.40 4.26
CA VAL A 199 -11.89 14.12 4.80
C VAL A 199 -10.83 14.29 3.72
N HIS A 200 -10.73 15.50 3.17
CA HIS A 200 -9.64 15.85 2.28
C HIS A 200 -8.43 16.23 3.13
N GLY A 201 -7.43 15.34 3.15
CA GLY A 201 -6.23 15.48 3.98
C GLY A 201 -4.96 15.67 3.15
N PRO A 202 -4.59 16.92 2.80
CA PRO A 202 -3.32 17.29 2.18
C PRO A 202 -2.08 16.78 2.94
N PRO A 203 -0.88 16.79 2.33
CA PRO A 203 0.35 16.32 2.96
C PRO A 203 0.63 17.00 4.30
N GLY A 204 0.93 16.20 5.33
CA GLY A 204 1.32 16.70 6.65
C GLY A 204 0.19 17.24 7.52
N THR A 205 -1.08 17.14 7.10
CA THR A 205 -2.23 17.72 7.84
C THR A 205 -2.80 16.86 8.97
N GLY A 206 -2.18 15.71 9.25
CA GLY A 206 -2.62 14.81 10.32
C GLY A 206 -3.88 14.00 10.00
N LYS A 207 -4.14 13.67 8.73
CA LYS A 207 -5.28 12.84 8.27
C LYS A 207 -5.51 11.59 9.13
N THR A 208 -4.46 10.81 9.36
CA THR A 208 -4.52 9.60 10.21
C THR A 208 -4.94 9.93 11.64
N THR A 209 -4.40 11.00 12.24
CA THR A 209 -4.80 11.46 13.59
C THR A 209 -6.28 11.84 13.62
N THR A 210 -6.77 12.57 12.62
CA THR A 210 -8.20 12.91 12.48
C THR A 210 -9.08 11.66 12.40
N LEU A 211 -8.69 10.66 11.60
CA LEU A 211 -9.44 9.41 11.47
C LEU A 211 -9.46 8.60 12.77
N VAL A 212 -8.33 8.51 13.47
CA VAL A 212 -8.23 7.80 14.76
C VAL A 212 -9.12 8.46 15.81
N GLN A 213 -9.12 9.79 15.89
CA GLN A 213 -10.01 10.53 16.78
C GLN A 213 -11.49 10.41 16.37
N SER A 214 -11.77 10.33 15.06
CA SER A 214 -13.11 10.04 14.54
C SER A 214 -13.61 8.65 14.96
N VAL A 215 -12.77 7.62 14.84
CA VAL A 215 -13.06 6.26 15.32
C VAL A 215 -13.35 6.28 16.81
N THR A 216 -12.52 6.97 17.59
CA THR A 216 -12.69 7.12 19.04
C THR A 216 -14.02 7.78 19.40
N ALA A 217 -14.41 8.82 18.68
CA ALA A 217 -15.67 9.52 18.89
C ALA A 217 -16.88 8.64 18.55
N LEU A 218 -16.86 7.96 17.40
CA LEU A 218 -17.94 7.09 16.95
C LEU A 218 -18.14 5.89 17.88
N ILE A 219 -17.07 5.26 18.37
CA ILE A 219 -17.16 4.15 19.34
C ILE A 219 -17.80 4.62 20.65
N LYS A 220 -17.41 5.80 21.15
CA LYS A 220 -17.97 6.36 22.40
C LYS A 220 -19.45 6.72 22.28
N GLN A 221 -19.91 7.14 21.10
CA GLN A 221 -21.29 7.58 20.90
C GLN A 221 -22.21 6.45 20.47
N GLU A 222 -21.80 5.66 19.49
CA GLU A 222 -22.67 4.68 18.84
C GLU A 222 -22.51 3.26 19.41
N HIS A 223 -21.39 2.97 20.09
CA HIS A 223 -21.05 1.63 20.63
C HIS A 223 -21.11 0.53 19.56
N GLN A 224 -20.93 0.89 18.29
CA GLN A 224 -20.97 -0.04 17.16
C GLN A 224 -19.58 -0.36 16.64
N LYS A 225 -19.48 -1.55 16.04
CA LYS A 225 -18.25 -2.02 15.40
C LYS A 225 -17.98 -1.24 14.12
N ILE A 226 -16.75 -0.79 13.95
CA ILE A 226 -16.30 -0.02 12.78
C ILE A 226 -15.35 -0.88 11.95
N LEU A 227 -15.52 -0.83 10.63
CA LEU A 227 -14.55 -1.39 9.69
C LEU A 227 -13.69 -0.25 9.14
N VAL A 228 -12.38 -0.34 9.34
CA VAL A 228 -11.40 0.62 8.82
C VAL A 228 -10.57 -0.08 7.74
N VAL A 229 -10.51 0.49 6.55
CA VAL A 229 -9.82 -0.08 5.41
C VAL A 229 -8.95 0.93 4.69
N ALA A 230 -7.94 0.43 3.98
CA ALA A 230 -7.12 1.25 3.09
C ALA A 230 -6.66 0.43 1.88
N ALA A 231 -6.14 1.13 0.85
CA ALA A 231 -5.63 0.48 -0.36
C ALA A 231 -4.34 -0.33 -0.11
N SER A 232 -3.49 0.10 0.83
CA SER A 232 -2.19 -0.53 1.10
C SER A 232 -2.09 -1.10 2.51
N ASN A 233 -1.35 -2.20 2.68
CA ASN A 233 -1.09 -2.79 4.00
C ASN A 233 -0.42 -1.80 4.95
N THR A 234 0.54 -0.99 4.47
CA THR A 234 1.23 0.01 5.29
C THR A 234 0.28 1.04 5.91
N ALA A 235 -0.74 1.48 5.15
CA ALA A 235 -1.75 2.41 5.67
C ALA A 235 -2.65 1.74 6.72
N VAL A 236 -3.08 0.50 6.47
CA VAL A 236 -3.87 -0.29 7.42
C VAL A 236 -3.09 -0.50 8.72
N ASP A 237 -1.82 -0.87 8.61
CA ASP A 237 -0.94 -1.15 9.74
C ASP A 237 -0.77 0.08 10.64
N LEU A 238 -0.52 1.25 10.03
CA LEU A 238 -0.42 2.52 10.75
C LEU A 238 -1.72 2.85 11.51
N LEU A 239 -2.87 2.72 10.85
CA LEU A 239 -4.18 2.94 11.49
C LEU A 239 -4.42 1.94 12.62
N THR A 240 -4.05 0.68 12.43
CA THR A 240 -4.20 -0.37 13.45
C THR A 240 -3.42 0.00 14.71
N GLU A 241 -2.14 0.36 14.58
CA GLU A 241 -1.30 0.75 15.71
C GLU A 241 -1.87 1.99 16.41
N LYS A 242 -2.24 3.04 15.64
CA LYS A 242 -2.75 4.29 16.20
C LYS A 242 -4.10 4.12 16.89
N ILE A 243 -4.99 3.28 16.38
CA ILE A 243 -6.27 2.96 17.03
C ILE A 243 -6.02 2.16 18.32
N ALA A 244 -5.07 1.22 18.32
CA ALA A 244 -4.70 0.47 19.52
C ALA A 244 -4.07 1.38 20.60
N GLU A 245 -3.36 2.45 20.22
CA GLU A 245 -2.80 3.45 21.15
C GLU A 245 -3.88 4.19 21.94
N GLU A 246 -5.06 4.39 21.37
CA GLU A 246 -6.22 4.98 22.06
C GLU A 246 -6.92 4.00 23.03
N GLY A 247 -6.38 2.79 23.21
CA GLY A 247 -6.95 1.76 24.08
C GLY A 247 -8.17 1.05 23.49
N ILE A 248 -8.39 1.17 22.18
CA ILE A 248 -9.51 0.54 21.48
C ILE A 248 -9.16 -0.90 21.12
N ASN A 249 -10.09 -1.84 21.34
CA ASN A 249 -9.88 -3.24 20.94
C ASN A 249 -9.99 -3.39 19.42
N VAL A 250 -8.83 -3.40 18.75
CA VAL A 250 -8.70 -3.53 17.30
C VAL A 250 -8.18 -4.91 16.90
N ILE A 251 -8.68 -5.42 15.77
CA ILE A 251 -8.20 -6.65 15.13
C ILE A 251 -7.78 -6.35 13.69
N ARG A 252 -6.53 -6.69 13.36
CA ARG A 252 -5.97 -6.63 12.01
C ARG A 252 -6.21 -7.93 11.25
N VAL A 253 -6.98 -7.86 10.17
CA VAL A 253 -7.27 -9.01 9.29
C VAL A 253 -6.32 -8.97 8.10
N GLY A 254 -5.64 -10.09 7.84
CA GLY A 254 -4.59 -10.19 6.84
C GLY A 254 -3.20 -9.94 7.44
N ASN A 255 -2.18 -10.07 6.61
CA ASN A 255 -0.80 -10.00 7.07
C ASN A 255 -0.27 -8.56 7.05
N PRO A 256 0.43 -8.13 8.11
CA PRO A 256 1.02 -6.81 8.15
C PRO A 256 2.20 -6.72 7.17
N ALA A 257 2.41 -5.54 6.60
CA ALA A 257 3.62 -5.22 5.83
C ALA A 257 4.81 -4.95 6.76
N ARG A 258 4.55 -4.45 7.97
CA ARG A 258 5.58 -4.19 8.99
C ARG A 258 5.66 -5.33 9.99
N VAL A 259 6.89 -5.71 10.37
CA VAL A 259 7.16 -6.81 11.30
C VAL A 259 7.38 -6.28 12.72
N SER A 260 6.49 -5.42 13.23
CA SER A 260 6.55 -4.99 14.64
C SER A 260 5.83 -6.03 15.51
N ASP A 261 6.43 -6.41 16.65
CA ASP A 261 5.82 -7.37 17.59
C ASP A 261 4.43 -6.90 18.05
N ARG A 262 4.29 -5.58 18.25
CA ARG A 262 3.04 -4.95 18.61
C ARG A 262 1.98 -5.17 17.53
N LEU A 263 2.29 -4.89 16.26
CA LEU A 263 1.34 -5.07 15.17
C LEU A 263 0.98 -6.55 14.96
N MET A 264 1.96 -7.45 15.08
CA MET A 264 1.73 -8.90 15.03
C MET A 264 0.73 -9.32 16.11
N SER A 265 0.85 -8.80 17.34
CA SER A 265 -0.08 -9.08 18.44
C SER A 265 -1.53 -8.62 18.17
N LEU A 266 -1.71 -7.67 17.24
CA LEU A 266 -3.01 -7.14 16.84
C LEU A 266 -3.66 -7.95 15.70
N THR A 267 -2.91 -8.85 15.05
CA THR A 267 -3.44 -9.67 13.95
C THR A 267 -4.45 -10.70 14.45
N LEU A 268 -5.44 -11.01 13.60
CA LEU A 268 -6.43 -12.06 13.87
C LEU A 268 -5.74 -13.41 14.12
N ASP A 269 -4.75 -13.76 13.31
CA ASP A 269 -4.05 -15.04 13.40
C ASP A 269 -3.27 -15.17 14.72
N ASN A 270 -2.58 -14.12 15.16
CA ASN A 270 -1.90 -14.13 16.46
C ASN A 270 -2.89 -14.22 17.62
N LYS A 271 -4.00 -13.47 17.56
CA LYS A 271 -5.05 -13.54 18.58
C LYS A 271 -5.72 -14.92 18.66
N ILE A 272 -5.88 -15.60 17.52
CA ILE A 272 -6.34 -17.00 17.48
C ILE A 272 -5.31 -17.92 18.14
N ALA A 273 -4.02 -17.73 17.82
CA ALA A 273 -2.93 -18.55 18.37
C ALA A 273 -2.79 -18.43 19.91
N GLU A 274 -3.06 -17.24 20.45
CA GLU A 274 -3.04 -16.94 21.89
C GLU A 274 -4.34 -17.30 22.61
N HIS A 275 -5.42 -17.62 21.90
CA HIS A 275 -6.71 -17.92 22.51
C HIS A 275 -6.67 -19.18 23.39
N GLY A 276 -7.36 -19.15 24.54
CA GLY A 276 -7.34 -20.25 25.51
C GLY A 276 -7.72 -21.62 24.94
N SER A 277 -8.71 -21.65 24.04
CA SER A 277 -9.16 -22.87 23.34
C SER A 277 -8.17 -23.41 22.30
N MET A 278 -7.08 -22.70 21.98
CA MET A 278 -6.08 -23.19 21.01
C MET A 278 -5.33 -24.43 21.51
N LYS A 279 -5.21 -24.61 22.84
CA LYS A 279 -4.66 -25.83 23.44
C LYS A 279 -5.49 -27.07 23.10
N GLU A 280 -6.82 -26.92 23.06
CA GLU A 280 -7.74 -27.98 22.69
C GLU A 280 -7.60 -28.35 21.21
N ILE A 281 -7.51 -27.34 20.33
CA ILE A 281 -7.25 -27.57 18.90
C ILE A 281 -5.95 -28.37 18.69
N LYS A 282 -4.86 -28.02 19.36
CA LYS A 282 -3.59 -28.76 19.26
C LYS A 282 -3.74 -30.23 19.69
N LYS A 283 -4.50 -30.48 20.76
CA LYS A 283 -4.80 -31.84 21.23
C LYS A 283 -5.63 -32.63 20.22
N LEU A 284 -6.69 -32.04 19.69
CA LEU A 284 -7.56 -32.66 18.69
C LEU A 284 -6.80 -32.95 17.39
N LYS A 285 -5.97 -32.00 16.90
CA LYS A 285 -5.13 -32.21 15.70
C LYS A 285 -4.16 -33.39 15.88
N LYS A 286 -3.54 -33.52 17.06
CA LYS A 286 -2.68 -34.67 17.38
C LYS A 286 -3.45 -35.99 17.36
N GLN A 287 -4.62 -36.03 17.98
CA GLN A 287 -5.47 -37.24 17.97
C GLN A 287 -5.91 -37.63 16.56
N ALA A 288 -6.33 -36.66 15.73
CA ALA A 288 -6.68 -36.92 14.33
C ALA A 288 -5.50 -37.48 13.52
N ALA A 289 -4.29 -36.99 13.74
CA ALA A 289 -3.08 -37.51 13.12
C ALA A 289 -2.80 -38.96 13.54
N GLU A 290 -2.90 -39.28 14.83
CA GLU A 290 -2.74 -40.65 15.34
C GLU A 290 -3.74 -41.63 14.70
N PHE A 291 -5.02 -41.24 14.56
CA PHE A 291 -6.04 -42.04 13.87
C PHE A 291 -5.73 -42.26 12.38
N ARG A 292 -5.20 -41.24 11.70
CA ARG A 292 -4.73 -41.36 10.31
C ARG A 292 -3.53 -42.30 10.18
N ASP A 293 -2.53 -42.15 11.04
CA ASP A 293 -1.32 -42.98 11.01
C ASP A 293 -1.67 -44.46 11.24
N MET A 294 -2.57 -44.74 12.18
CA MET A 294 -3.11 -46.08 12.38
C MET A 294 -3.80 -46.59 11.10
N ALA A 295 -4.65 -45.77 10.46
CA ALA A 295 -5.34 -46.16 9.23
C ALA A 295 -4.39 -46.44 8.04
N HIS A 296 -3.24 -45.76 7.98
CA HIS A 296 -2.22 -45.95 6.93
C HIS A 296 -1.34 -47.18 7.13
N LYS A 297 -1.20 -47.72 8.35
CA LYS A 297 -0.42 -48.94 8.64
C LYS A 297 -1.05 -50.22 8.07
N TYR A 298 -2.36 -50.24 7.83
CA TYR A 298 -3.10 -51.42 7.32
C TYR A 298 -2.95 -51.66 5.80
N LYS A 299 -1.87 -51.20 5.15
CA LYS A 299 -1.72 -51.19 3.68
C LYS A 299 -1.42 -52.55 3.02
N ARG A 300 -1.17 -53.66 3.74
CA ARG A 300 -0.48 -54.83 3.14
C ARG A 300 -1.17 -56.21 3.12
N ASN A 301 -2.28 -56.46 3.82
CA ASN A 301 -3.09 -57.67 3.66
C ASN A 301 -4.58 -57.28 3.75
N PHE A 302 -5.46 -57.84 2.91
CA PHE A 302 -6.85 -57.38 2.77
C PHE A 302 -7.89 -58.45 3.12
N GLY A 303 -8.34 -58.47 4.38
CA GLY A 303 -9.65 -59.01 4.78
C GLY A 303 -10.77 -57.94 4.77
N ARG A 304 -12.04 -58.36 4.71
CA ARG A 304 -13.22 -57.46 4.79
C ARG A 304 -13.24 -56.65 6.10
N ALA A 305 -12.91 -57.30 7.21
CA ALA A 305 -12.86 -56.69 8.53
C ALA A 305 -11.80 -55.57 8.65
N GLU A 306 -10.62 -55.76 8.05
CA GLU A 306 -9.55 -54.77 8.07
C GLU A 306 -9.89 -53.53 7.23
N ARG A 307 -10.66 -53.70 6.14
CA ARG A 307 -11.20 -52.56 5.36
C ARG A 307 -12.22 -51.75 6.15
N ASP A 308 -13.12 -52.43 6.87
CA ASP A 308 -14.13 -51.77 7.71
C ASP A 308 -13.48 -51.02 8.88
N GLN A 309 -12.46 -51.61 9.52
CA GLN A 309 -11.69 -50.96 10.58
C GLN A 309 -10.92 -49.74 10.07
N ARG A 310 -10.28 -49.83 8.90
CA ARG A 310 -9.63 -48.68 8.24
C ARG A 310 -10.64 -47.55 7.96
N LYS A 311 -11.83 -47.89 7.46
CA LYS A 311 -12.90 -46.90 7.20
C LYS A 311 -13.37 -46.23 8.49
N ALA A 312 -13.49 -46.98 9.58
CA ALA A 312 -13.84 -46.44 10.89
C ALA A 312 -12.79 -45.44 11.40
N LEU A 313 -11.50 -45.78 11.31
CA LEU A 313 -10.40 -44.88 11.73
C LEU A 313 -10.38 -43.56 10.93
N PHE A 314 -10.59 -43.62 9.61
CA PHE A 314 -10.71 -42.39 8.79
C PHE A 314 -11.96 -41.59 9.13
N THR A 315 -13.07 -42.26 9.47
CA THR A 315 -14.29 -41.58 9.89
C THR A 315 -14.07 -40.84 11.21
N GLU A 316 -13.36 -41.46 12.15
CA GLU A 316 -13.03 -40.85 13.44
C GLU A 316 -12.09 -39.64 13.27
N ALA A 317 -11.03 -39.78 12.46
CA ALA A 317 -10.15 -38.67 12.12
C ALA A 317 -10.93 -37.49 11.49
N ARG A 318 -11.90 -37.76 10.60
CA ARG A 318 -12.77 -36.73 10.02
C ARG A 318 -13.68 -36.07 11.05
N ASN A 319 -14.27 -36.84 11.98
CA ASN A 319 -15.11 -36.29 13.04
C ASN A 319 -14.32 -35.34 13.95
N ILE A 320 -13.09 -35.74 14.32
CA ILE A 320 -12.19 -34.89 15.12
C ILE A 320 -11.81 -33.62 14.34
N MET A 321 -11.52 -33.72 13.03
CA MET A 321 -11.26 -32.54 12.20
C MET A 321 -12.47 -31.61 12.13
N LYS A 322 -13.70 -32.14 12.10
CA LYS A 322 -14.91 -31.31 12.18
C LYS A 322 -15.04 -30.60 13.53
N GLN A 323 -14.65 -31.24 14.63
CA GLN A 323 -14.59 -30.58 15.95
C GLN A 323 -13.54 -29.46 15.99
N VAL A 324 -12.38 -29.68 15.37
CA VAL A 324 -11.35 -28.64 15.19
C VAL A 324 -11.93 -27.45 14.44
N GLU A 325 -12.62 -27.66 13.32
CA GLU A 325 -13.23 -26.59 12.53
C GLU A 325 -14.25 -25.78 13.33
N ASN A 326 -15.13 -26.46 14.08
CA ASN A 326 -16.11 -25.81 14.95
C ASN A 326 -15.43 -24.98 16.05
N THR A 327 -14.35 -25.49 16.62
CA THR A 327 -13.60 -24.80 17.67
C THR A 327 -12.87 -23.57 17.10
N GLU A 328 -12.24 -23.69 15.93
CA GLU A 328 -11.62 -22.56 15.23
C GLU A 328 -12.66 -21.47 14.89
N GLN A 329 -13.87 -21.86 14.49
CA GLN A 329 -14.97 -20.92 14.25
C GLN A 329 -15.39 -20.21 15.53
N TYR A 330 -15.56 -20.95 16.64
CA TYR A 330 -15.87 -20.37 17.94
C TYR A 330 -14.83 -19.33 18.39
N ILE A 331 -13.53 -19.64 18.26
CA ILE A 331 -12.46 -18.70 18.60
C ILE A 331 -12.59 -17.42 17.76
N THR A 332 -12.80 -17.59 16.45
CA THR A 332 -12.94 -16.47 15.52
C THR A 332 -14.14 -15.59 15.89
N ASP A 333 -15.28 -16.19 16.19
CA ASP A 333 -16.51 -15.47 16.55
C ASP A 333 -16.38 -14.76 17.91
N ASP A 334 -15.73 -15.37 18.89
CA ASP A 334 -15.45 -14.73 20.20
C ASP A 334 -14.54 -13.51 20.04
N LEU A 335 -13.43 -13.65 19.31
CA LEU A 335 -12.48 -12.56 19.06
C LEU A 335 -13.15 -11.42 18.30
N LEU A 336 -13.82 -11.73 17.19
CA LEU A 336 -14.50 -10.73 16.37
C LEU A 336 -15.69 -10.12 17.12
N GLY A 337 -16.35 -10.86 18.00
CA GLY A 337 -17.44 -10.38 18.85
C GLY A 337 -16.99 -9.28 19.83
N ARG A 338 -15.80 -9.44 20.40
CA ARG A 338 -15.19 -8.48 21.34
C ARG A 338 -14.54 -7.27 20.67
N ALA A 339 -14.23 -7.36 19.38
CA ALA A 339 -13.57 -6.28 18.65
C ALA A 339 -14.48 -5.05 18.51
N GLN A 340 -13.93 -3.86 18.77
CA GLN A 340 -14.60 -2.59 18.49
C GLN A 340 -14.27 -2.11 17.07
N VAL A 341 -13.06 -2.42 16.60
CA VAL A 341 -12.60 -2.06 15.26
C VAL A 341 -11.99 -3.28 14.57
N ILE A 342 -12.33 -3.44 13.29
CA ILE A 342 -11.64 -4.37 12.39
C ILE A 342 -10.90 -3.54 11.35
N THR A 343 -9.62 -3.81 11.17
CA THR A 343 -8.77 -3.16 10.17
C THR A 343 -8.37 -4.16 9.09
N ALA A 344 -8.53 -3.82 7.82
CA ALA A 344 -8.17 -4.69 6.69
C ALA A 344 -7.80 -3.87 5.43
N THR A 345 -7.20 -4.49 4.42
CA THR A 345 -7.16 -3.86 3.09
C THR A 345 -8.56 -3.88 2.44
N LEU A 346 -8.76 -3.09 1.38
CA LEU A 346 -10.04 -3.08 0.64
C LEU A 346 -10.52 -4.49 0.24
N VAL A 347 -9.62 -5.30 -0.35
CA VAL A 347 -9.90 -6.70 -0.70
C VAL A 347 -9.93 -7.58 0.55
N GLY A 348 -9.02 -7.35 1.51
CA GLY A 348 -8.96 -8.11 2.77
C GLY A 348 -10.24 -7.98 3.63
N ALA A 349 -11.04 -6.93 3.42
CA ALA A 349 -12.35 -6.79 4.04
C ALA A 349 -13.32 -7.92 3.68
N ASN A 350 -13.07 -8.66 2.58
CA ASN A 350 -13.84 -9.85 2.21
C ASN A 350 -13.16 -11.19 2.57
N HIS A 351 -12.14 -11.17 3.44
CA HIS A 351 -11.57 -12.39 3.99
C HIS A 351 -12.64 -13.26 4.65
N TYR A 352 -12.55 -14.59 4.50
CA TYR A 352 -13.63 -15.53 4.87
C TYR A 352 -14.10 -15.43 6.33
N THR A 353 -13.23 -14.99 7.25
CA THR A 353 -13.57 -14.78 8.66
C THR A 353 -14.46 -13.55 8.90
N VAL A 354 -14.38 -12.53 8.03
CA VAL A 354 -15.09 -11.25 8.19
C VAL A 354 -16.05 -10.94 7.05
N ARG A 355 -16.08 -11.74 5.97
CA ARG A 355 -16.90 -11.50 4.77
C ARG A 355 -18.38 -11.27 5.06
N ASN A 356 -18.92 -11.98 6.05
CA ASN A 356 -20.35 -11.92 6.41
C ASN A 356 -20.68 -10.85 7.46
N LEU A 357 -19.68 -10.16 8.00
CA LEU A 357 -19.93 -9.08 8.97
C LEU A 357 -20.49 -7.84 8.28
N LYS A 358 -21.49 -7.24 8.92
CA LYS A 358 -22.05 -5.93 8.59
C LYS A 358 -21.62 -4.91 9.63
N PHE A 359 -21.43 -3.69 9.17
CA PHE A 359 -20.98 -2.57 9.96
C PHE A 359 -21.98 -1.42 9.80
N ARG A 360 -22.05 -0.52 10.75
CA ARG A 360 -22.74 0.75 10.53
C ARG A 360 -21.88 1.71 9.74
N THR A 361 -20.61 1.81 10.13
CA THR A 361 -19.64 2.70 9.50
C THR A 361 -18.45 1.94 8.94
N VAL A 362 -18.12 2.28 7.69
CA VAL A 362 -16.85 1.94 7.06
C VAL A 362 -16.03 3.21 6.89
N ILE A 363 -14.75 3.14 7.22
CA ILE A 363 -13.77 4.21 6.98
C ILE A 363 -12.79 3.72 5.92
N ILE A 364 -12.63 4.46 4.83
CA ILE A 364 -11.62 4.20 3.79
C ILE A 364 -10.56 5.28 3.87
N ASP A 365 -9.33 4.92 4.24
CA ASP A 365 -8.16 5.81 4.16
C ASP A 365 -7.37 5.61 2.85
N GLU A 366 -6.58 6.61 2.47
CA GLU A 366 -5.82 6.67 1.23
C GLU A 366 -6.68 6.39 -0.03
N ALA A 367 -7.93 6.87 -0.02
CA ALA A 367 -8.88 6.61 -1.08
C ALA A 367 -8.51 7.24 -2.43
N GLY A 368 -7.62 8.24 -2.43
CA GLY A 368 -7.03 8.82 -3.65
C GLY A 368 -6.12 7.86 -4.41
N GLN A 369 -5.71 6.75 -3.78
CA GLN A 369 -4.87 5.71 -4.39
C GLN A 369 -5.66 4.42 -4.68
N ALA A 370 -6.97 4.41 -4.42
CA ALA A 370 -7.80 3.23 -4.55
C ALA A 370 -8.53 3.20 -5.90
N LEU A 371 -8.52 2.03 -6.56
CA LEU A 371 -9.46 1.76 -7.63
C LEU A 371 -10.88 1.77 -7.07
N GLU A 372 -11.77 2.52 -7.70
CA GLU A 372 -13.17 2.59 -7.24
C GLU A 372 -13.83 1.20 -7.09
N PRO A 373 -13.66 0.23 -8.03
CA PRO A 373 -14.19 -1.12 -7.85
C PRO A 373 -13.79 -1.79 -6.54
N ALA A 374 -12.57 -1.54 -6.03
CA ALA A 374 -12.10 -2.07 -4.77
C ALA A 374 -12.79 -1.43 -3.56
N CYS A 375 -13.10 -0.12 -3.62
CA CYS A 375 -13.85 0.56 -2.55
C CYS A 375 -15.20 -0.10 -2.30
N TRP A 376 -15.91 -0.49 -3.38
CA TRP A 376 -17.23 -1.12 -3.31
C TRP A 376 -17.27 -2.44 -2.53
N ILE A 377 -16.15 -3.17 -2.42
CA ILE A 377 -16.06 -4.40 -1.61
C ILE A 377 -16.43 -4.11 -0.14
N SER A 378 -15.89 -3.01 0.40
CA SER A 378 -16.10 -2.60 1.79
C SER A 378 -17.38 -1.79 1.99
N ILE A 379 -17.74 -0.93 1.03
CA ILE A 379 -18.92 -0.04 1.11
C ILE A 379 -20.21 -0.84 1.28
N LEU A 380 -20.36 -1.97 0.57
CA LEU A 380 -21.57 -2.81 0.60
C LEU A 380 -21.79 -3.54 1.94
N LYS A 381 -20.87 -3.35 2.89
CA LYS A 381 -20.98 -3.86 4.25
C LYS A 381 -21.48 -2.82 5.25
N ALA A 382 -21.66 -1.57 4.83
CA ALA A 382 -21.98 -0.45 5.71
C ALA A 382 -23.21 0.35 5.28
N GLN A 383 -23.72 1.13 6.23
CA GLN A 383 -24.79 2.11 6.03
C GLN A 383 -24.24 3.53 5.86
N LYS A 384 -23.05 3.79 6.44
CA LYS A 384 -22.34 5.06 6.43
C LYS A 384 -20.90 4.86 5.95
N LEU A 385 -20.45 5.72 5.05
CA LEU A 385 -19.08 5.79 4.53
C LEU A 385 -18.39 7.05 5.04
N ILE A 386 -17.19 6.87 5.59
CA ILE A 386 -16.22 7.94 5.78
C ILE A 386 -15.08 7.66 4.81
N ILE A 387 -14.80 8.58 3.91
CA ILE A 387 -13.74 8.42 2.91
C ILE A 387 -12.71 9.52 3.09
N ALA A 388 -11.44 9.14 3.15
CA ALA A 388 -10.35 10.05 3.43
C ALA A 388 -9.20 9.81 2.46
N GLY A 389 -8.55 10.92 2.07
CA GLY A 389 -7.41 10.86 1.17
C GLY A 389 -7.12 12.23 0.59
N ASP A 390 -6.30 12.22 -0.45
CA ASP A 390 -5.97 13.42 -1.21
C ASP A 390 -5.93 13.09 -2.69
N HIS A 391 -6.86 13.67 -3.44
CA HIS A 391 -6.97 13.45 -4.87
C HIS A 391 -5.99 14.28 -5.70
N TYR A 392 -5.23 15.18 -5.09
CA TYR A 392 -4.12 15.89 -5.73
C TYR A 392 -2.76 15.18 -5.53
N GLN A 393 -2.76 14.00 -4.89
CA GLN A 393 -1.61 13.10 -4.83
C GLN A 393 -1.73 11.97 -5.86
N LEU A 394 -0.85 10.95 -5.78
CA LEU A 394 -0.77 9.88 -6.77
C LEU A 394 -2.10 9.12 -6.92
N PRO A 395 -2.60 8.93 -8.15
CA PRO A 395 -3.75 8.07 -8.43
C PRO A 395 -3.37 6.58 -8.28
N PRO A 396 -4.35 5.66 -8.33
CA PRO A 396 -4.06 4.23 -8.44
C PRO A 396 -3.21 3.92 -9.68
N THR A 397 -2.30 2.96 -9.56
CA THR A 397 -1.55 2.43 -10.71
C THR A 397 -2.49 1.60 -11.58
N ILE A 398 -2.59 1.97 -12.86
CA ILE A 398 -3.43 1.29 -13.86
C ILE A 398 -2.52 0.81 -14.99
N LYS A 399 -2.66 -0.45 -15.38
CA LYS A 399 -1.87 -1.09 -16.44
C LYS A 399 -2.43 -0.74 -17.82
N SER A 400 -3.75 -0.77 -17.98
CA SER A 400 -4.43 -0.44 -19.21
C SER A 400 -4.53 1.07 -19.40
N THR A 401 -3.72 1.58 -20.33
CA THR A 401 -3.80 2.99 -20.77
C THR A 401 -5.21 3.31 -21.30
N GLU A 402 -5.84 2.36 -21.99
CA GLU A 402 -7.22 2.51 -22.47
C GLU A 402 -8.22 2.65 -21.31
N ALA A 403 -8.15 1.77 -20.30
CA ALA A 403 -9.04 1.84 -19.15
C ALA A 403 -8.83 3.15 -18.35
N ALA A 404 -7.58 3.56 -18.19
CA ALA A 404 -7.23 4.84 -17.55
C ALA A 404 -7.90 6.02 -18.27
N LEU A 405 -7.72 6.13 -19.59
CA LEU A 405 -8.32 7.21 -20.41
C LEU A 405 -9.85 7.20 -20.38
N LYS A 406 -10.48 6.02 -20.30
CA LYS A 406 -11.94 5.88 -20.20
C LYS A 406 -12.50 6.15 -18.79
N GLY A 407 -11.63 6.48 -17.82
CA GLY A 407 -12.01 7.00 -16.50
C GLY A 407 -11.78 6.04 -15.33
N LEU A 408 -11.01 4.96 -15.50
CA LEU A 408 -10.63 4.09 -14.37
C LEU A 408 -9.65 4.79 -13.40
N SER A 409 -8.88 5.78 -13.90
CA SER A 409 -7.95 6.60 -13.10
C SER A 409 -8.66 7.59 -12.18
N THR A 410 -9.90 7.95 -12.48
CA THR A 410 -10.71 8.82 -11.63
C THR A 410 -11.23 8.04 -10.43
N THR A 411 -10.63 8.28 -9.27
CA THR A 411 -10.98 7.58 -8.03
C THR A 411 -12.39 7.90 -7.54
N LEU A 412 -12.92 7.05 -6.65
CA LEU A 412 -14.19 7.33 -5.97
C LEU A 412 -14.13 8.65 -5.17
N LEU A 413 -12.98 8.93 -4.54
CA LEU A 413 -12.77 10.17 -3.81
C LEU A 413 -12.92 11.40 -4.72
N GLU A 414 -12.29 11.40 -5.90
CA GLU A 414 -12.38 12.49 -6.89
C GLU A 414 -13.82 12.74 -7.33
N LYS A 415 -14.56 11.68 -7.60
CA LYS A 415 -15.98 11.77 -7.97
C LYS A 415 -16.78 12.39 -6.83
N LEU A 416 -16.65 11.86 -5.62
CA LEU A 416 -17.43 12.28 -4.46
C LEU A 416 -17.15 13.72 -4.04
N VAL A 417 -15.90 14.19 -4.11
CA VAL A 417 -15.56 15.61 -3.85
C VAL A 417 -16.32 16.54 -4.81
N THR A 418 -16.48 16.11 -6.06
CA THR A 418 -17.19 16.90 -7.08
C THR A 418 -18.71 16.85 -6.89
N ILE A 419 -19.28 15.67 -6.63
CA ILE A 419 -20.75 15.49 -6.58
C ILE A 419 -21.37 15.72 -5.18
N GLN A 420 -20.57 15.69 -4.12
CA GLN A 420 -21.01 15.88 -2.72
C GLN A 420 -20.11 16.91 -1.99
N PRO A 421 -19.94 18.15 -2.50
CA PRO A 421 -19.04 19.13 -1.90
C PRO A 421 -19.41 19.49 -0.46
N GLN A 422 -20.70 19.40 -0.10
CA GLN A 422 -21.19 19.63 1.26
C GLN A 422 -20.75 18.56 2.26
N ALA A 423 -20.26 17.40 1.79
CA ALA A 423 -19.70 16.35 2.64
C ALA A 423 -18.18 16.46 2.82
N VAL A 424 -17.52 17.44 2.18
CA VAL A 424 -16.08 17.60 2.19
C VAL A 424 -15.62 18.52 3.33
N THR A 425 -14.70 18.03 4.15
CA THR A 425 -13.89 18.84 5.06
C THR A 425 -12.44 18.82 4.62
N LEU A 426 -11.86 20.00 4.33
CA LEU A 426 -10.43 20.15 4.07
C LEU A 426 -9.67 20.34 5.38
N LEU A 427 -8.61 19.57 5.59
CA LEU A 427 -7.64 19.83 6.66
C LEU A 427 -6.65 20.91 6.19
N GLU A 428 -6.56 22.01 6.94
CA GLU A 428 -5.84 23.21 6.48
C GLU A 428 -4.44 23.34 7.09
N GLU A 429 -4.24 22.90 8.34
CA GLU A 429 -2.96 23.09 9.05
C GLU A 429 -2.05 21.87 8.88
N GLN A 430 -0.82 22.09 8.39
CA GLN A 430 0.18 21.05 8.15
C GLN A 430 1.37 21.15 9.13
N TYR A 431 1.92 19.99 9.49
CA TYR A 431 2.96 19.82 10.52
C TYR A 431 4.27 19.22 9.97
N ARG A 432 4.51 19.32 8.67
CA ARG A 432 5.66 18.70 7.98
C ARG A 432 6.64 19.74 7.42
N MET A 433 6.14 20.62 6.56
CA MET A 433 6.94 21.40 5.63
C MET A 433 7.21 22.80 6.17
N ASN A 434 8.38 23.35 5.82
CA ASN A 434 8.61 24.79 5.88
C ASN A 434 7.55 25.52 5.01
N GLU A 435 7.15 26.72 5.40
CA GLU A 435 6.12 27.50 4.70
C GLU A 435 6.48 27.80 3.22
N ILE A 436 7.77 27.96 2.91
CA ILE A 436 8.26 28.22 1.54
C ILE A 436 8.11 26.96 0.68
N ILE A 437 8.40 25.78 1.24
CA ILE A 437 8.21 24.48 0.55
C ILE A 437 6.71 24.25 0.32
N MET A 438 5.90 24.46 1.36
CA MET A 438 4.45 24.29 1.31
C MET A 438 3.79 25.25 0.30
N GLY A 439 4.26 26.50 0.22
CA GLY A 439 3.56 27.60 -0.44
C GLY A 439 3.24 27.32 -1.91
N PHE A 440 4.17 26.73 -2.67
CA PHE A 440 3.90 26.42 -4.08
C PHE A 440 2.81 25.35 -4.24
N SER A 441 2.91 24.24 -3.50
CA SER A 441 1.91 23.18 -3.52
C SER A 441 0.54 23.71 -3.05
N SER A 442 0.52 24.52 -1.99
CA SER A 442 -0.71 25.16 -1.52
C SER A 442 -1.38 26.04 -2.57
N LYS A 443 -0.61 26.82 -3.33
CA LYS A 443 -1.12 27.70 -4.38
C LYS A 443 -1.75 26.90 -5.51
N ILE A 444 -1.02 25.91 -6.03
CA ILE A 444 -1.41 25.18 -7.25
C ILE A 444 -2.56 24.19 -6.98
N PHE A 445 -2.51 23.45 -5.87
CA PHE A 445 -3.41 22.31 -5.64
C PHE A 445 -4.50 22.58 -4.60
N TYR A 446 -4.31 23.56 -3.72
CA TYR A 446 -5.18 23.72 -2.54
C TYR A 446 -5.66 25.15 -2.34
N GLU A 447 -5.71 25.97 -3.40
CA GLU A 447 -6.27 27.32 -3.40
C GLU A 447 -5.72 28.23 -2.27
N ASN A 448 -4.44 28.08 -1.91
CA ASN A 448 -3.79 28.77 -0.79
C ASN A 448 -4.45 28.55 0.59
N LYS A 449 -5.20 27.47 0.78
CA LYS A 449 -5.85 27.14 2.07
C LYS A 449 -4.91 26.49 3.08
N LEU A 450 -3.75 25.97 2.68
CA LEU A 450 -2.83 25.32 3.61
C LEU A 450 -2.06 26.34 4.44
N LYS A 451 -1.88 26.00 5.71
CA LYS A 451 -1.16 26.80 6.71
C LYS A 451 -0.10 25.95 7.37
N ALA A 452 1.13 26.46 7.45
CA ALA A 452 2.18 25.79 8.20
C ALA A 452 1.99 26.03 9.70
N HIS A 453 1.95 24.95 10.47
CA HIS A 453 1.93 25.07 11.93
C HIS A 453 3.21 25.79 12.41
N PRO A 454 3.16 26.64 13.46
CA PRO A 454 4.33 27.38 13.93
C PRO A 454 5.57 26.54 14.23
N SER A 455 5.40 25.26 14.60
CA SER A 455 6.52 24.34 14.85
C SER A 455 7.33 23.98 13.61
N VAL A 456 6.80 24.20 12.41
CA VAL A 456 7.45 23.86 11.13
C VAL A 456 7.54 25.05 10.17
N ALA A 457 6.77 26.12 10.37
CA ALA A 457 6.67 27.24 9.44
C ALA A 457 8.05 27.79 9.01
N HIS A 458 8.97 27.94 9.96
CA HIS A 458 10.30 28.52 9.73
C HIS A 458 11.45 27.54 10.03
N HIS A 459 11.18 26.24 10.13
CA HIS A 459 12.28 25.29 10.39
C HIS A 459 13.19 25.15 9.17
N VAL A 460 14.50 25.13 9.42
CA VAL A 460 15.57 25.07 8.41
C VAL A 460 16.68 24.14 8.91
N LEU A 461 17.65 23.78 8.06
CA LEU A 461 18.75 22.91 8.49
C LEU A 461 19.73 23.64 9.41
N PHE A 462 20.05 24.90 9.14
CA PHE A 462 20.91 25.73 9.95
C PHE A 462 20.54 27.21 9.73
N GLN A 463 21.12 28.10 10.53
CA GLN A 463 20.85 29.54 10.40
C GLN A 463 21.25 30.01 8.99
N GLU A 464 20.39 30.81 8.33
CA GLU A 464 20.57 31.32 6.94
C GLU A 464 20.37 30.27 5.82
N ASP A 465 20.10 29.01 6.14
CA ASP A 465 19.75 28.00 5.13
C ASP A 465 18.44 28.34 4.40
N LEU A 466 18.45 28.20 3.07
CA LEU A 466 17.25 28.34 2.25
C LEU A 466 16.49 27.01 2.19
N PRO A 467 15.19 27.00 2.57
CA PRO A 467 14.38 25.78 2.59
C PRO A 467 13.99 25.27 1.19
N LEU A 468 14.14 26.10 0.16
CA LEU A 468 13.93 25.73 -1.24
C LEU A 468 15.15 26.17 -2.06
N ALA A 469 15.60 25.30 -2.97
CA ALA A 469 16.55 25.62 -4.02
C ALA A 469 16.09 24.98 -5.33
N PHE A 470 15.90 25.79 -6.37
CA PHE A 470 15.81 25.32 -7.75
C PHE A 470 17.13 25.64 -8.45
N ILE A 471 17.88 24.60 -8.82
CA ILE A 471 19.17 24.74 -9.50
C ILE A 471 18.96 24.41 -10.98
N ASP A 472 19.08 25.43 -11.80
CA ASP A 472 18.84 25.35 -13.23
C ASP A 472 20.07 24.85 -13.98
N THR A 473 19.90 23.79 -14.77
CA THR A 473 20.94 23.20 -15.61
C THR A 473 20.85 23.65 -17.07
N ALA A 474 19.93 24.56 -17.40
CA ALA A 474 19.81 25.11 -18.75
C ALA A 474 21.13 25.71 -19.22
N GLY A 475 21.55 25.34 -20.44
CA GLY A 475 22.80 25.81 -21.04
C GLY A 475 24.09 25.22 -20.43
N CYS A 476 24.01 24.25 -19.51
CA CYS A 476 25.19 23.59 -18.93
C CYS A 476 25.70 22.39 -19.74
N GLY A 477 25.01 22.03 -20.83
CA GLY A 477 25.34 20.85 -21.63
C GLY A 477 25.01 19.51 -20.97
N PHE A 478 24.07 19.50 -20.01
CA PHE A 478 23.64 18.27 -19.33
C PHE A 478 22.60 17.55 -20.21
N GLU A 479 23.06 16.66 -21.07
CA GLU A 479 22.22 16.00 -22.08
C GLU A 479 21.61 14.69 -21.57
N GLU A 480 20.30 14.53 -21.80
CA GLU A 480 19.64 13.27 -21.48
C GLU A 480 20.04 12.15 -22.45
N LYS A 481 20.08 10.91 -21.96
CA LYS A 481 20.29 9.69 -22.75
C LYS A 481 19.08 8.79 -22.60
N ALA A 482 18.64 8.19 -23.71
CA ALA A 482 17.60 7.19 -23.71
C ALA A 482 18.21 5.81 -23.44
N GLU A 483 17.75 5.13 -22.38
CA GLU A 483 18.15 3.77 -22.04
C GLU A 483 16.90 2.88 -22.03
N GLY A 484 16.72 2.13 -23.12
CA GLY A 484 15.52 1.31 -23.33
C GLY A 484 14.24 2.15 -23.35
N THR A 485 13.37 1.95 -22.36
CA THR A 485 12.10 2.68 -22.20
C THR A 485 12.16 3.80 -21.15
N SER A 486 13.35 4.08 -20.60
CA SER A 486 13.58 5.09 -19.56
C SER A 486 14.61 6.14 -20.03
N SER A 487 14.84 7.16 -19.21
CA SER A 487 15.82 8.21 -19.47
C SER A 487 16.81 8.34 -18.31
N THR A 488 18.03 8.73 -18.64
CA THR A 488 19.09 9.11 -17.70
C THR A 488 19.67 10.46 -18.10
N ASN A 489 20.29 11.15 -17.16
CA ASN A 489 21.10 12.35 -17.42
C ASN A 489 22.35 12.24 -16.53
N PRO A 490 23.45 11.70 -17.07
CA PRO A 490 24.65 11.41 -16.29
C PRO A 490 25.30 12.66 -15.69
N GLU A 491 25.30 13.76 -16.41
CA GLU A 491 25.85 15.04 -15.99
C GLU A 491 25.02 15.63 -14.85
N GLU A 492 23.69 15.60 -14.96
CA GLU A 492 22.79 15.98 -13.85
C GLU A 492 22.98 15.06 -12.64
N ALA A 493 23.12 13.75 -12.83
CA ALA A 493 23.34 12.80 -11.73
C ALA A 493 24.65 13.08 -10.98
N SER A 494 25.74 13.33 -11.72
CA SER A 494 27.03 13.73 -11.17
C SER A 494 26.93 15.04 -10.39
N PHE A 495 26.21 16.02 -10.95
CA PHE A 495 25.98 17.31 -10.30
C PHE A 495 25.15 17.18 -9.01
N VAL A 496 24.06 16.42 -9.03
CA VAL A 496 23.24 16.12 -7.84
C VAL A 496 24.10 15.56 -6.72
N VAL A 497 24.96 14.60 -7.03
CA VAL A 497 25.85 13.96 -6.06
C VAL A 497 26.90 14.93 -5.54
N THR A 498 27.49 15.75 -6.41
CA THR A 498 28.47 16.77 -6.03
C THR A 498 27.86 17.83 -5.10
N HIS A 499 26.69 18.36 -5.44
CA HIS A 499 25.96 19.31 -4.59
C HIS A 499 25.51 18.67 -3.27
N LEU A 500 25.11 17.40 -3.29
CA LEU A 500 24.82 16.65 -2.06
C LEU A 500 26.07 16.46 -1.19
N MET A 501 27.25 16.23 -1.77
CA MET A 501 28.52 16.15 -1.02
C MET A 501 28.86 17.48 -0.34
N GLN A 502 28.62 18.60 -1.02
CA GLN A 502 28.79 19.95 -0.44
C GLN A 502 27.86 20.14 0.76
N LEU A 503 26.56 19.86 0.59
CA LEU A 503 25.58 19.96 1.68
C LEU A 503 25.94 19.03 2.85
N VAL A 504 26.29 17.77 2.59
CA VAL A 504 26.69 16.83 3.65
C VAL A 504 27.95 17.30 4.38
N THR A 505 28.86 17.98 3.69
CA THR A 505 30.07 18.55 4.30
C THR A 505 29.72 19.71 5.22
N GLU A 506 28.87 20.63 4.77
CA GLU A 506 28.38 21.75 5.59
C GLU A 506 27.57 21.25 6.80
N LEU A 507 26.71 20.25 6.62
CA LEU A 507 25.93 19.67 7.72
C LEU A 507 26.78 19.04 8.82
N LYS A 508 28.04 18.63 8.53
CA LYS A 508 28.95 18.11 9.57
C LYS A 508 29.32 19.16 10.61
N ASP A 509 29.34 20.43 10.22
CA ASP A 509 29.68 21.52 11.14
C ASP A 509 28.51 21.87 12.07
N HIS A 510 27.29 21.43 11.72
CA HIS A 510 26.06 21.71 12.46
C HIS A 510 25.48 20.49 13.20
N TYR A 511 25.77 19.27 12.75
CA TYR A 511 25.13 18.04 13.25
C TYR A 511 26.13 16.95 13.59
N GLN A 512 25.88 16.25 14.70
CA GLN A 512 26.54 14.99 15.00
C GLN A 512 25.98 13.86 14.13
N THR A 513 26.76 12.81 13.92
CA THR A 513 26.35 11.66 13.10
C THR A 513 25.06 11.00 13.57
N THR A 514 24.81 10.96 14.89
CA THR A 514 23.61 10.36 15.49
C THR A 514 22.33 11.15 15.16
N ASP A 515 22.40 12.48 15.19
CA ASP A 515 21.30 13.41 14.92
C ASP A 515 21.37 13.99 13.49
N PHE A 516 22.08 13.32 12.59
CA PHE A 516 22.24 13.79 11.22
C PHE A 516 20.88 13.81 10.50
N PRO A 517 20.56 14.90 9.77
CA PRO A 517 19.30 15.02 9.03
C PRO A 517 19.10 13.87 8.04
N THR A 518 17.87 13.41 7.91
CA THR A 518 17.54 12.35 6.94
C THR A 518 17.41 12.95 5.55
N ILE A 519 17.98 12.28 4.53
CA ILE A 519 18.06 12.77 3.15
C ILE A 519 17.44 11.75 2.20
N ALA A 520 16.65 12.22 1.24
CA ALA A 520 16.29 11.42 0.08
C ALA A 520 16.70 12.09 -1.24
N VAL A 521 17.20 11.27 -2.16
CA VAL A 521 17.39 11.64 -3.56
C VAL A 521 16.35 10.89 -4.38
N ILE A 522 15.49 11.62 -5.07
CA ILE A 522 14.39 11.05 -5.86
C ILE A 522 14.39 11.53 -7.30
N SER A 523 13.88 10.70 -8.19
CA SER A 523 13.72 10.97 -9.62
C SER A 523 12.50 10.23 -10.16
N PRO A 524 11.81 10.74 -11.20
CA PRO A 524 10.76 10.00 -11.88
C PRO A 524 11.25 8.77 -12.65
N TYR A 525 12.55 8.70 -12.99
CA TYR A 525 13.10 7.72 -13.93
C TYR A 525 13.92 6.65 -13.21
N LYS A 526 13.64 5.37 -13.48
CA LYS A 526 14.31 4.24 -12.80
C LYS A 526 15.79 4.16 -13.13
N GLU A 527 16.17 4.34 -14.39
CA GLU A 527 17.57 4.29 -14.80
C GLU A 527 18.39 5.42 -14.16
N GLN A 528 17.80 6.64 -14.03
CA GLN A 528 18.44 7.73 -13.29
C GLN A 528 18.69 7.36 -11.82
N ILE A 529 17.75 6.64 -11.20
CA ILE A 529 17.90 6.14 -9.83
C ILE A 529 19.03 5.11 -9.71
N TYR A 530 19.22 4.22 -10.69
CA TYR A 530 20.34 3.28 -10.66
C TYR A 530 21.69 4.01 -10.72
N LEU A 531 21.81 4.98 -11.62
CA LEU A 531 23.01 5.80 -11.72
C LEU A 531 23.28 6.60 -10.43
N LEU A 532 22.26 7.27 -9.88
CA LEU A 532 22.39 8.00 -8.62
C LEU A 532 22.77 7.08 -7.45
N LYS A 533 22.21 5.87 -7.38
CA LYS A 533 22.57 4.87 -6.36
C LYS A 533 24.03 4.46 -6.47
N GLU A 534 24.51 4.21 -7.68
CA GLU A 534 25.91 3.85 -7.93
C GLU A 534 26.85 4.97 -7.46
N LEU A 535 26.61 6.21 -7.89
CA LEU A 535 27.43 7.36 -7.55
C LEU A 535 27.43 7.66 -6.03
N VAL A 536 26.27 7.57 -5.37
CA VAL A 536 26.17 7.73 -3.91
C VAL A 536 26.93 6.61 -3.18
N THR A 537 26.87 5.37 -3.67
CA THR A 537 27.56 4.24 -3.02
C THR A 537 29.08 4.32 -3.17
N GLN A 538 29.56 4.84 -4.30
CA GLN A 538 30.99 4.99 -4.57
C GLN A 538 31.64 6.12 -3.75
N SER A 539 30.88 7.16 -3.37
CA SER A 539 31.41 8.31 -2.64
C SER A 539 31.73 7.98 -1.17
N SER A 540 32.98 8.17 -0.77
CA SER A 540 33.45 7.93 0.60
C SER A 540 32.83 8.91 1.62
N VAL A 541 32.40 10.10 1.18
CA VAL A 541 31.81 11.14 2.04
C VAL A 541 30.49 10.69 2.66
N PHE A 542 29.74 9.83 1.97
CA PHE A 542 28.43 9.37 2.43
C PHE A 542 28.47 8.11 3.30
N ARG A 543 29.60 7.39 3.34
CA ARG A 543 29.72 6.13 4.11
C ARG A 543 29.29 6.25 5.58
N PRO A 544 29.63 7.33 6.33
CA PRO A 544 29.17 7.49 7.71
C PRO A 544 27.65 7.71 7.86
N TYR A 545 26.96 8.05 6.76
CA TYR A 545 25.55 8.47 6.74
C TYR A 545 24.70 7.59 5.83
N HIS A 546 25.19 6.42 5.42
CA HIS A 546 24.50 5.55 4.47
C HIS A 546 23.06 5.24 4.91
N ASP A 547 22.84 5.07 6.22
CA ASP A 547 21.51 4.75 6.79
C ASP A 547 20.56 5.97 6.82
N LYS A 548 21.10 7.18 6.61
CA LYS A 548 20.35 8.45 6.57
C LYS A 548 20.04 8.90 5.15
N ILE A 549 20.71 8.36 4.14
CA ILE A 549 20.57 8.75 2.73
C ILE A 549 19.87 7.64 1.96
N SER A 550 18.71 7.93 1.39
CA SER A 550 17.97 6.97 0.56
C SER A 550 17.79 7.48 -0.87
N VAL A 551 18.03 6.63 -1.87
CA VAL A 551 17.86 6.98 -3.29
C VAL A 551 16.73 6.12 -3.88
N ASN A 552 15.63 6.73 -4.32
CA ASN A 552 14.40 6.01 -4.67
C ASN A 552 13.57 6.73 -5.76
N THR A 553 12.69 6.01 -6.46
CA THR A 553 11.71 6.68 -7.33
C THR A 553 10.65 7.42 -6.51
N ILE A 554 9.97 8.39 -7.11
CA ILE A 554 8.88 9.12 -6.44
C ILE A 554 7.80 8.17 -5.90
N ASP A 555 7.36 7.20 -6.73
CA ASP A 555 6.33 6.23 -6.38
C ASP A 555 6.72 5.35 -5.18
N SER A 556 7.97 4.87 -5.12
CA SER A 556 8.45 4.04 -3.99
C SER A 556 8.66 4.84 -2.69
N PHE A 557 8.75 6.16 -2.81
CA PHE A 557 8.96 7.07 -1.68
C PHE A 557 7.66 7.63 -1.10
N GLN A 558 6.52 7.16 -1.61
CA GLN A 558 5.20 7.56 -1.13
C GLN A 558 4.98 7.24 0.36
N GLY A 559 4.31 8.16 1.06
CA GLY A 559 4.03 8.02 2.50
C GLY A 559 5.24 8.26 3.40
N GLN A 560 6.45 8.38 2.85
CA GLN A 560 7.65 8.75 3.59
C GLN A 560 7.81 10.28 3.64
N GLU A 561 8.71 10.74 4.51
CA GLU A 561 9.19 12.11 4.61
C GLU A 561 10.66 12.11 5.04
N ARG A 562 11.39 13.16 4.68
CA ARG A 562 12.80 13.36 5.03
C ARG A 562 13.05 14.83 5.34
N ASP A 563 14.09 15.09 6.13
CA ASP A 563 14.51 16.45 6.45
C ASP A 563 14.94 17.19 5.18
N VAL A 564 15.64 16.49 4.29
CA VAL A 564 16.09 16.99 3.00
C VAL A 564 15.60 16.09 1.87
N VAL A 565 15.09 16.69 0.79
CA VAL A 565 14.74 15.97 -0.44
C VAL A 565 15.41 16.64 -1.64
N TYR A 566 16.15 15.85 -2.41
CA TYR A 566 16.68 16.20 -3.72
C TYR A 566 15.80 15.58 -4.79
N ILE A 567 15.39 16.37 -5.79
CA ILE A 567 14.65 15.91 -6.96
C ILE A 567 15.52 16.13 -8.20
N SER A 568 15.93 15.04 -8.84
CA SER A 568 16.56 15.04 -10.17
C SER A 568 15.48 14.93 -11.24
N MET A 569 15.33 15.98 -12.04
CA MET A 569 14.30 16.08 -13.08
C MET A 569 14.67 15.28 -14.34
N THR A 570 15.96 15.06 -14.61
CA THR A 570 16.52 14.23 -15.70
C THR A 570 16.30 14.77 -17.11
N ARG A 571 15.13 15.34 -17.42
CA ARG A 571 14.75 15.74 -18.77
C ARG A 571 15.44 17.04 -19.18
N SER A 572 16.15 16.95 -20.31
CA SER A 572 16.93 18.03 -20.91
C SER A 572 17.08 17.73 -22.41
N ASN A 573 16.24 18.34 -23.26
CA ASN A 573 16.20 18.08 -24.69
C ASN A 573 15.61 19.24 -25.49
N THR A 574 16.01 19.37 -26.75
CA THR A 574 15.56 20.43 -27.67
C THR A 574 14.12 20.25 -28.14
N GLU A 575 13.52 19.07 -27.96
CA GLU A 575 12.14 18.76 -28.36
C GLU A 575 11.10 19.12 -27.28
N ASN A 576 11.54 19.60 -26.11
CA ASN A 576 10.71 19.96 -24.96
C ASN A 576 9.82 18.81 -24.46
N LYS A 577 10.29 17.58 -24.64
CA LYS A 577 9.60 16.37 -24.17
C LYS A 577 9.92 16.14 -22.71
N ILE A 578 8.89 16.19 -21.86
CA ILE A 578 9.03 16.01 -20.41
C ILE A 578 8.56 14.64 -19.92
N GLY A 579 7.88 13.84 -20.75
CA GLY A 579 7.47 12.46 -20.43
C GLY A 579 6.70 12.35 -19.11
N PHE A 580 7.19 11.52 -18.18
CA PHE A 580 6.59 11.27 -16.86
C PHE A 580 6.40 12.52 -16.00
N LEU A 581 7.16 13.59 -16.25
CA LEU A 581 7.01 14.87 -15.55
C LEU A 581 5.72 15.61 -15.91
N SER A 582 4.96 15.18 -16.92
CA SER A 582 3.64 15.73 -17.23
C SER A 582 2.59 15.43 -16.14
N ASP A 583 2.81 14.40 -15.32
CA ASP A 583 1.97 14.10 -14.15
C ASP A 583 2.33 15.02 -12.98
N ILE A 584 1.64 16.16 -12.90
CA ILE A 584 1.86 17.17 -11.86
C ILE A 584 1.50 16.66 -10.46
N ARG A 585 0.64 15.64 -10.31
CA ARG A 585 0.30 15.07 -9.00
C ARG A 585 1.48 14.30 -8.43
N ARG A 586 2.26 13.63 -9.29
CA ARG A 586 3.52 12.99 -8.91
C ARG A 586 4.55 14.00 -8.43
N MET A 587 4.65 15.16 -9.10
CA MET A 587 5.53 16.22 -8.63
C MET A 587 5.05 16.84 -7.31
N ASN A 588 3.73 17.02 -7.13
CA ASN A 588 3.16 17.43 -5.84
C ASN A 588 3.59 16.47 -4.72
N VAL A 589 3.49 15.15 -4.98
CA VAL A 589 3.95 14.14 -4.03
C VAL A 589 5.44 14.30 -3.73
N ALA A 590 6.29 14.45 -4.75
CA ALA A 590 7.74 14.57 -4.60
C ALA A 590 8.14 15.78 -3.75
N MET A 591 7.64 16.97 -4.07
CA MET A 591 7.94 18.22 -3.36
C MET A 591 7.50 18.17 -1.90
N THR A 592 6.33 17.57 -1.62
CA THR A 592 5.73 17.54 -0.28
C THR A 592 6.30 16.46 0.64
N ARG A 593 7.40 15.81 0.26
CA ARG A 593 8.17 14.90 1.15
C ARG A 593 9.25 15.60 1.96
N ALA A 594 9.68 16.79 1.53
CA ALA A 594 10.68 17.57 2.24
C ALA A 594 10.09 18.17 3.52
N ARG A 595 10.80 18.07 4.64
CA ARG A 595 10.45 18.79 5.88
C ARG A 595 11.11 20.16 5.88
N LYS A 596 12.45 20.20 5.89
CA LYS A 596 13.25 21.40 6.11
C LYS A 596 13.82 21.99 4.82
N LYS A 597 14.32 21.14 3.91
CA LYS A 597 14.95 21.59 2.66
C LYS A 597 14.52 20.76 1.45
N LEU A 598 14.12 21.44 0.37
CA LEU A 598 13.82 20.88 -0.93
C LEU A 598 14.82 21.43 -1.96
N VAL A 599 15.57 20.54 -2.62
CA VAL A 599 16.48 20.88 -3.71
C VAL A 599 15.95 20.24 -4.99
N MET A 600 15.72 21.03 -6.02
CA MET A 600 15.26 20.58 -7.32
C MET A 600 16.30 20.94 -8.36
N ILE A 601 16.71 19.97 -9.17
CA ILE A 601 17.77 20.14 -10.17
C ILE A 601 17.20 19.71 -11.52
N GLY A 602 17.24 20.60 -12.50
CA GLY A 602 16.72 20.32 -13.84
C GLY A 602 16.87 21.47 -14.81
N ASP A 603 16.62 21.17 -16.09
CA ASP A 603 16.75 22.13 -17.18
C ASP A 603 15.48 22.99 -17.34
N SER A 604 15.55 24.26 -16.97
CA SER A 604 14.41 25.18 -17.11
C SER A 604 13.94 25.32 -18.56
N GLY A 605 14.86 25.25 -19.54
CA GLY A 605 14.55 25.40 -20.96
C GLY A 605 13.62 24.29 -21.46
N THR A 606 13.88 23.05 -21.03
CA THR A 606 12.99 21.91 -21.31
C THR A 606 11.71 21.98 -20.48
N LEU A 607 11.81 22.24 -19.17
CA LEU A 607 10.70 22.09 -18.21
C LEU A 607 9.62 23.18 -18.34
N SER A 608 10.00 24.44 -18.61
CA SER A 608 9.10 25.59 -18.58
C SER A 608 7.98 25.56 -19.63
N HIS A 609 8.01 24.60 -20.56
CA HIS A 609 6.96 24.37 -21.55
C HIS A 609 5.64 23.93 -20.91
N LEU A 610 5.69 23.28 -19.74
CA LEU A 610 4.49 23.02 -18.96
C LEU A 610 4.25 24.20 -17.99
N PRO A 611 3.06 24.84 -18.00
CA PRO A 611 2.75 25.98 -17.14
C PRO A 611 3.08 25.74 -15.66
N PHE A 612 2.86 24.51 -15.19
CA PHE A 612 3.19 24.09 -13.83
C PHE A 612 4.68 24.32 -13.47
N TYR A 613 5.62 23.93 -14.33
CA TYR A 613 7.05 24.10 -14.05
C TYR A 613 7.50 25.54 -14.25
N ALA A 614 6.95 26.26 -15.23
CA ALA A 614 7.19 27.70 -15.38
C ALA A 614 6.79 28.47 -14.12
N GLU A 615 5.61 28.16 -13.55
CA GLU A 615 5.17 28.76 -12.29
C GLU A 615 6.04 28.35 -11.09
N LEU A 616 6.53 27.11 -11.06
CA LEU A 616 7.44 26.65 -10.00
C LEU A 616 8.78 27.41 -10.03
N ILE A 617 9.35 27.58 -11.23
CA ILE A 617 10.60 28.33 -11.42
C ILE A 617 10.40 29.79 -11.03
N ALA A 618 9.34 30.43 -11.52
CA ALA A 618 8.99 31.80 -11.15
C ALA A 618 8.76 31.96 -9.64
N TYR A 619 8.14 30.96 -8.99
CA TYR A 619 7.98 30.94 -7.54
C TYR A 619 9.33 30.88 -6.80
N ALA A 620 10.27 30.07 -7.29
CA ALA A 620 11.62 29.99 -6.73
C ALA A 620 12.38 31.32 -6.93
N GLU A 621 12.29 31.96 -8.09
CA GLU A 621 12.89 33.26 -8.37
C GLU A 621 12.35 34.36 -7.43
N GLN A 622 11.02 34.45 -7.29
CA GLN A 622 10.37 35.43 -6.41
C GLN A 622 10.77 35.29 -4.93
N ARG A 623 11.27 34.12 -4.52
CA ARG A 623 11.73 33.82 -3.16
C ARG A 623 13.25 33.81 -3.02
N ASN A 624 13.99 34.22 -4.05
CA ASN A 624 15.45 34.19 -4.12
C ASN A 624 16.04 32.77 -3.93
N CYS A 625 15.26 31.74 -4.29
CA CYS A 625 15.59 30.32 -4.20
C CYS A 625 16.04 29.71 -5.54
N TYR A 626 16.06 30.49 -6.63
CA TYR A 626 16.60 30.07 -7.92
C TYR A 626 18.12 30.29 -7.97
N ARG A 627 18.85 29.34 -8.55
CA ARG A 627 20.31 29.38 -8.77
C ARG A 627 20.64 28.74 -10.12
N SER A 628 21.70 29.19 -10.77
CA SER A 628 22.24 28.51 -11.95
C SER A 628 23.28 27.46 -11.53
N ALA A 629 23.29 26.30 -12.19
CA ALA A 629 24.32 25.28 -11.95
C ALA A 629 25.74 25.81 -12.22
N TRP A 630 25.91 26.83 -13.09
CA TRP A 630 27.19 27.50 -13.31
C TRP A 630 27.82 28.11 -12.04
N GLU A 631 27.02 28.45 -11.04
CA GLU A 631 27.50 28.97 -9.75
C GLU A 631 28.27 27.91 -8.94
N PHE A 632 28.07 26.62 -9.26
CA PHE A 632 28.63 25.49 -8.54
C PHE A 632 29.68 24.71 -9.35
N VAL A 633 29.72 24.86 -10.67
CA VAL A 633 30.66 24.14 -11.56
C VAL A 633 32.08 24.73 -11.51
N ASN A 634 32.24 25.97 -11.02
CA ASN A 634 33.53 26.68 -10.97
C ASN A 634 34.15 26.79 -9.55
N ASN A 635 33.59 26.12 -8.54
CA ASN A 635 34.05 26.18 -7.14
C ASN A 635 34.58 24.83 -6.64
#